data_AF-A0A392RW68-F1
#
_entry.id   AF-A0A392RW68-F1
#
_cell.length_a   1.000
_cell.length_b   1.000
_cell.length_c   1.000
_cell.angle_alpha   90.00
_cell.angle_beta   90.00
_cell.angle_gamma   90.00
#
_symmetry.space_group_name_H-M   'P 1'
#
loop_
_entity.id
_entity.type
_entity.pdbx_description
1 polymer ?
#
loop_
_entity_poly.entity_id
_entity_poly.type
_entity_poly.pdbx_seq_one_letter_code
_entity_poly.pdbx_strand_id
1 'polypeptide(L)'
;MPDVKCYKCGQLGHMERICKAQQGEAKAAEDQPLEEQLFVASCFATNITTESWLIDGGCTNHMTHDRDPFKELDETTISKVRIENGALI
;
A
#
# COMPACT_ATOMS: atom_id res chain seq x y z
N MET A 1 -13.04 6.53 -15.56
CA MET A 1 -12.62 7.87 -16.02
C MET A 1 -12.37 7.82 -17.53
N PRO A 2 -13.39 8.02 -18.38
CA PRO A 2 -13.30 7.63 -19.80
C PRO A 2 -12.49 8.59 -20.70
N ASP A 3 -12.28 9.85 -20.31
CA ASP A 3 -11.83 10.89 -21.27
C ASP A 3 -10.37 11.35 -21.15
N VAL A 4 -9.53 10.66 -20.37
CA VAL A 4 -8.12 11.04 -20.30
C VAL A 4 -7.36 10.52 -21.52
N LYS A 5 -6.80 11.45 -22.31
CA LYS A 5 -5.92 11.14 -23.45
C LYS A 5 -4.49 10.95 -22.97
N CYS A 6 -3.89 9.83 -23.34
CA CYS A 6 -2.48 9.58 -23.10
C CYS A 6 -1.62 10.45 -24.03
N TYR A 7 -0.73 11.28 -23.48
CA TYR A 7 0.17 12.13 -24.27
C TYR A 7 1.27 11.34 -24.98
N LYS A 8 1.58 10.12 -24.52
CA LYS A 8 2.63 9.25 -25.09
C LYS A 8 2.16 8.45 -26.32
N CYS A 9 0.96 7.89 -26.29
CA CYS A 9 0.44 7.04 -27.39
C CYS A 9 -0.81 7.60 -28.08
N GLY A 10 -1.40 8.68 -27.55
CA GLY A 10 -2.58 9.34 -28.10
C GLY A 10 -3.92 8.62 -27.84
N GLN A 11 -3.93 7.43 -27.23
CA GLN A 11 -5.17 6.70 -26.93
C GLN A 11 -5.88 7.23 -25.66
N LEU A 12 -7.20 7.10 -25.64
CA LEU A 12 -8.05 7.46 -24.48
C LEU A 12 -8.05 6.34 -23.42
N GLY A 13 -8.44 6.70 -22.20
CA GLY A 13 -8.66 5.75 -21.10
C GLY A 13 -7.46 5.51 -20.19
N HIS A 14 -6.30 6.13 -20.43
CA HIS A 14 -5.13 6.02 -19.56
C HIS A 14 -4.22 7.26 -19.64
N MET A 15 -3.42 7.49 -18.58
CA MET A 15 -2.41 8.55 -18.52
C MET A 15 -1.05 8.05 -19.03
N GLU A 16 -0.19 8.97 -19.45
CA GLU A 16 1.17 8.64 -19.93
C GLU A 16 1.98 7.76 -18.95
N ARG A 17 1.88 8.03 -17.65
CA ARG A 17 2.58 7.25 -16.60
C ARG A 17 2.22 5.76 -16.56
N ILE A 18 1.08 5.36 -17.12
CA ILE A 18 0.60 3.97 -17.19
C ILE A 18 0.53 3.46 -18.64
N CYS A 19 1.14 4.19 -19.57
CA CYS A 19 1.14 3.84 -20.99
C CYS A 19 2.11 2.70 -21.29
N LYS A 20 1.55 1.58 -21.75
CA LYS A 20 2.30 0.35 -22.12
C LYS A 20 2.97 0.44 -23.51
N ALA A 21 2.85 1.55 -24.23
CA ALA A 21 3.24 1.65 -25.65
C ALA A 21 4.77 1.65 -25.93
N GLN A 22 5.62 1.33 -24.95
CA GLN A 22 7.06 1.12 -25.18
C GLN A 22 7.60 0.05 -24.22
N GLN A 23 7.32 -1.21 -24.54
CA GLN A 23 8.27 -2.30 -24.35
C GLN A 23 8.40 -2.99 -25.71
N GLY A 24 9.64 -3.16 -26.16
CA GLY A 24 9.96 -3.60 -27.51
C GLY A 24 9.26 -4.89 -27.92
N GLU A 25 8.86 -4.89 -29.19
CA GLU A 25 8.58 -6.00 -30.10
C GLU A 25 8.37 -7.42 -29.52
N ALA A 26 7.09 -7.80 -29.55
CA ALA A 26 6.56 -9.12 -29.89
C ALA A 26 7.07 -10.36 -29.13
N LYS A 27 6.22 -10.89 -28.24
CA LYS A 27 5.53 -12.16 -28.49
C LYS A 27 4.12 -12.12 -27.90
N ALA A 28 3.17 -12.67 -28.65
CA ALA A 28 1.82 -12.95 -28.19
C ALA A 28 1.90 -13.81 -26.93
N ALA A 29 1.41 -13.27 -25.82
CA ALA A 29 1.07 -14.02 -24.63
C ALA A 29 -0.34 -13.57 -24.26
N GLU A 30 -1.27 -14.47 -24.58
CA GLU A 30 -2.38 -14.91 -23.74
C GLU A 30 -2.84 -13.93 -22.64
N ASP A 31 -4.15 -13.70 -22.64
CA ASP A 31 -4.92 -13.00 -21.61
C ASP A 31 -4.62 -13.61 -20.22
N GLN A 32 -3.48 -13.21 -19.63
CA GLN A 32 -3.24 -13.49 -18.23
C GLN A 32 -4.04 -12.45 -17.47
N PRO A 33 -4.99 -12.87 -16.63
CA PRO A 33 -5.62 -11.95 -15.70
C PRO A 33 -4.47 -11.28 -14.95
N LEU A 34 -4.60 -9.98 -14.73
CA LEU A 34 -3.72 -9.23 -13.86
C LEU A 34 -3.79 -9.94 -12.50
N GLU A 35 -2.96 -10.96 -12.28
CA GLU A 35 -2.80 -11.61 -11.00
C GLU A 35 -2.54 -10.46 -10.04
N GLU A 36 -3.44 -10.30 -9.07
CA GLU A 36 -3.28 -9.34 -8.00
C GLU A 36 -1.90 -9.62 -7.40
N GLN A 37 -0.91 -8.81 -7.79
CA GLN A 37 0.45 -8.94 -7.32
C GLN A 37 0.45 -8.50 -5.86
N LEU A 38 0.09 -9.44 -4.98
CA LEU A 38 0.23 -9.33 -3.54
C LEU A 38 1.72 -9.25 -3.23
N PHE A 39 2.23 -8.02 -3.14
CA PHE A 39 3.59 -7.77 -2.73
C PHE A 39 3.66 -7.89 -1.20
N VAL A 40 4.09 -9.06 -0.72
CA VAL A 40 4.33 -9.29 0.71
C VAL A 40 5.83 -9.13 0.98
N ALA A 41 6.21 -8.03 1.63
CA ALA A 41 7.54 -7.85 2.17
C ALA A 41 7.55 -8.33 3.63
N SER A 42 8.19 -9.47 3.91
CA SER A 42 8.37 -9.98 5.28
C SER A 42 9.76 -9.62 5.78
N CYS A 43 9.85 -8.62 6.66
CA CYS A 43 11.08 -8.28 7.39
C CYS A 43 10.88 -8.61 8.88
N PHE A 44 11.67 -9.56 9.40
CA PHE A 44 11.77 -9.79 10.84
C PHE A 44 12.63 -8.69 11.46
N ALA A 45 12.01 -7.56 11.80
CA ALA A 45 12.69 -6.46 12.48
C ALA A 45 13.00 -6.88 13.92
N THR A 46 14.29 -7.03 14.25
CA THR A 46 14.75 -7.26 15.63
C THR A 46 14.86 -5.95 16.43
N ASN A 47 14.75 -4.79 15.76
CA ASN A 47 14.76 -3.46 16.38
C ASN A 47 13.67 -2.59 15.72
N ILE A 48 12.49 -2.54 16.34
CA ILE A 48 11.39 -1.66 15.95
C ILE A 48 11.71 -0.28 16.54
N THR A 49 11.96 0.72 15.71
CA THR A 49 12.05 2.12 16.16
C THR A 49 10.63 2.69 16.32
N THR A 50 10.46 3.79 17.07
CA THR A 50 9.16 4.48 17.19
C THR A 50 8.57 4.87 15.82
N GLU A 51 9.42 5.06 14.81
CA GLU A 51 9.04 5.43 13.44
C GLU A 51 8.74 4.23 12.52
N SER A 52 8.82 3.00 13.04
CA SER A 52 8.58 1.80 12.25
C SER A 52 7.08 1.52 12.12
N TRP A 53 6.60 1.33 10.89
CA TRP A 53 5.21 0.96 10.61
C TRP A 53 5.02 -0.55 10.65
N LEU A 54 3.94 -1.00 11.29
CA LEU A 54 3.48 -2.39 11.24
C LEU A 54 2.37 -2.53 10.19
N ILE A 55 2.43 -3.58 9.39
CA ILE A 55 1.39 -3.92 8.42
C ILE A 55 0.50 -4.98 9.06
N ASP A 56 -0.79 -4.66 9.22
CA ASP A 56 -1.80 -5.57 9.75
C ASP A 56 -2.93 -5.71 8.72
N GLY A 57 -3.08 -6.93 8.17
CA GLY A 57 -4.11 -7.25 7.17
C GLY A 57 -5.55 -7.25 7.73
N GLY A 58 -5.71 -7.27 9.06
CA GLY A 58 -7.01 -7.16 9.73
C GLY A 58 -7.37 -5.73 10.13
N CYS A 59 -6.48 -4.76 9.93
CA CYS A 59 -6.70 -3.41 10.42
C CYS A 59 -7.64 -2.61 9.50
N THR A 60 -8.72 -2.06 10.06
CA THR A 60 -9.69 -1.24 9.31
C THR A 60 -9.33 0.26 9.28
N ASN A 61 -8.37 0.68 10.11
CA ASN A 61 -8.03 2.08 10.34
C ASN A 61 -6.51 2.27 10.40
N HIS A 62 -6.03 3.47 10.06
CA HIS A 62 -4.62 3.81 10.31
C HIS A 62 -4.42 4.15 11.79
N MET A 63 -3.43 3.51 12.41
CA MET A 63 -3.00 3.79 13.78
C MET A 63 -1.63 4.46 13.75
N THR A 64 -1.42 5.47 14.60
CA THR A 64 -0.15 6.18 14.75
C THR A 64 0.18 6.38 16.22
N HIS A 65 1.46 6.42 16.56
CA HIS A 65 1.92 6.79 17.90
C HIS A 65 1.98 8.32 18.09
N ASP A 66 2.03 9.07 16.98
CA ASP A 66 2.15 10.52 16.97
C ASP A 66 0.81 11.17 17.35
N ARG A 67 0.84 11.98 18.41
CA ARG A 67 -0.34 12.66 18.96
C ARG A 67 -0.56 14.06 18.37
N ASP A 68 0.46 14.64 17.74
CA ASP A 68 0.41 16.02 17.23
C ASP A 68 -0.68 16.27 16.18
N PRO A 69 -1.03 15.30 15.30
CA PRO A 69 -2.10 15.50 14.32
C PRO A 69 -3.51 15.55 14.94
N PHE A 70 -3.69 15.14 16.20
CA PHE A 70 -5.00 15.08 16.83
C PHE A 70 -5.39 16.45 17.40
N LYS A 71 -6.55 16.96 16.97
CA LYS A 71 -7.14 18.15 17.60
C LYS A 71 -7.65 17.85 19.02
N GLU A 72 -8.26 16.69 19.19
CA GLU A 72 -8.76 16.16 20.47
C GLU A 72 -8.47 14.65 20.49
N LEU A 73 -7.95 14.15 21.62
CA LEU A 73 -7.63 12.75 21.84
C LEU A 73 -8.19 12.31 23.20
N ASP A 74 -9.01 11.27 23.22
CA ASP A 74 -9.51 10.67 24.45
C ASP A 74 -8.51 9.66 25.00
N GLU A 75 -7.90 9.97 26.15
CA GLU A 75 -6.91 9.13 26.82
C GLU A 75 -7.48 8.31 27.99
N THR A 76 -8.81 8.26 28.13
CA THR A 76 -9.46 7.52 29.23
C THR A 76 -9.35 6.01 29.07
N THR A 77 -9.22 5.53 27.83
CA THR A 77 -9.09 4.11 27.52
C THR A 77 -7.69 3.81 27.00
N ILE A 78 -6.90 3.14 27.84
CA ILE A 78 -5.56 2.66 27.48
C ILE A 78 -5.56 1.15 27.64
N SER A 79 -5.23 0.45 26.55
CA SER A 79 -5.11 -1.00 26.54
C SER A 79 -3.81 -1.40 25.88
N LYS A 80 -3.26 -2.55 26.30
CA LYS A 80 -2.10 -3.16 25.64
C LYS A 80 -2.60 -4.14 24.61
N VAL A 81 -1.97 -4.16 23.45
CA VAL A 81 -2.29 -5.05 22.35
C VAL A 81 -1.17 -6.07 22.18
N ARG A 82 -1.53 -7.34 22.03
CA ARG A 82 -0.57 -8.39 21.68
C ARG A 82 -0.53 -8.53 20.17
N ILE A 83 0.64 -8.34 19.57
CA ILE A 83 0.84 -8.55 18.13
C ILE A 83 1.20 -10.01 17.82
N GLU A 84 1.18 -10.36 16.54
CA GLU A 84 1.33 -11.73 16.05
C GLU A 84 2.64 -12.41 16.51
N ASN A 85 3.73 -11.65 16.61
CA ASN A 85 5.01 -12.17 17.13
C ASN A 85 5.03 -12.40 18.66
N GLY A 86 3.89 -12.19 19.33
CA GLY A 86 3.72 -12.36 20.78
C GLY A 86 4.13 -11.16 21.62
N ALA A 87 4.71 -10.11 21.04
CA ALA A 87 5.05 -8.89 21.77
C ALA A 87 3.78 -8.16 22.23
N LEU A 88 3.85 -7.56 23.41
CA LEU A 88 2.84 -6.61 23.89
C LEU A 88 3.32 -5.20 23.59
N ILE A 89 2.48 -4.41 22.94
CA ILE A 89 2.66 -2.97 22.70
C ILE A 89 1.57 -2.18 23.42
#